data_AF-A0A8T3N5H8-F1
#
_entry.id   AF-A0A8T3N5H8-F1
#
_cell.length_a   1.000
_cell.length_b   1.000
_cell.length_c   1.000
_cell.angle_alpha   90.00
_cell.angle_beta   90.00
_cell.angle_gamma   90.00
#
_symmetry.space_group_name_H-M   'P 1'
#
loop_
_entity.id
_entity.type
_entity.pdbx_description
1 polymer ?
#
loop_
_entity_poly.entity_id
_entity_poly.type
_entity_poly.pdbx_seq_one_letter_code
_entity_poly.pdbx_strand_id
1 'polypeptide(L)'
;MNANTGNRTLLSDFNDTSQGPLGQIPFSVALGPEGEILTVVLAAGTGSRGALFKINAQNGSRTLLSDFGDASQGPVGEIPFGVALGPNNEILVIDEDVGPDFRGAMFRVDAANGQRTLISDFGVSAQGPLGEDPVNLTLTSSGRMLVIDFSAGEGQTGALFSINPSNGNRTLLSDFSDASKGPLGVSPFGVTTVAPRSPGVLEFGAAGYTVEEIAGGVTIAVTRSNGANGAVSVGYSTSAGTATESADYTFTNGSLNFADGEIQKTFFIPVVDDTDVEGSETVDLQLTNPGGGATLGARDRATLTITDDDMAPTVMCNGLVATIVGTPQSEILTGTAGADVISALDGNDVIRGMGGDDVICGRMGSDQLIGGGGNDQLSGERGDDQLFGEAGNDSLDGGPETDR
;
A
#
# COMPACT_ATOMS: atom_id res chain seq x y z
N MET A 1 -21.02 -15.31 10.64
CA MET A 1 -21.82 -14.20 11.20
C MET A 1 -21.20 -12.90 10.70
N ASN A 2 -22.01 -11.94 10.23
CA ASN A 2 -21.50 -10.61 9.91
C ASN A 2 -21.21 -9.87 11.21
N ALA A 3 -19.97 -9.44 11.43
CA ALA A 3 -19.55 -8.81 12.68
C ALA A 3 -20.23 -7.46 12.96
N ASN A 4 -20.69 -6.76 11.91
CA ASN A 4 -21.30 -5.43 12.04
C ASN A 4 -22.82 -5.50 12.23
N THR A 5 -23.47 -6.47 11.57
CA THR A 5 -24.95 -6.58 11.57
C THR A 5 -25.49 -7.73 12.41
N GLY A 6 -24.65 -8.69 12.80
CA GLY A 6 -25.07 -9.92 13.49
C GLY A 6 -25.77 -10.94 12.58
N ASN A 7 -26.00 -10.63 11.30
CA ASN A 7 -26.67 -11.53 10.36
C ASN A 7 -25.90 -12.86 10.23
N ARG A 8 -26.64 -13.96 10.14
CA ARG A 8 -26.10 -15.33 10.10
C ARG A 8 -26.46 -15.98 8.76
N THR A 9 -25.47 -16.60 8.14
CA THR A 9 -25.64 -17.46 6.97
C THR A 9 -25.12 -18.84 7.35
N LEU A 10 -25.90 -19.89 7.05
CA LEU A 10 -25.46 -21.27 7.22
C LEU A 10 -24.36 -21.55 6.20
N LEU A 11 -23.17 -21.92 6.68
CA LEU A 11 -22.05 -22.29 5.81
C LEU A 11 -22.05 -23.80 5.52
N SER A 12 -22.08 -24.64 6.55
CA SER A 12 -22.04 -26.09 6.40
C SER A 12 -22.99 -26.76 7.40
N ASP A 13 -23.74 -27.75 6.95
CA ASP A 13 -24.64 -28.61 7.74
C ASP A 13 -24.07 -30.03 7.80
N PHE A 14 -23.64 -30.42 9.00
CA PHE A 14 -23.04 -31.73 9.27
C PHE A 14 -24.00 -32.91 9.11
N ASN A 15 -25.29 -32.67 8.87
CA ASN A 15 -26.29 -33.68 8.56
C ASN A 15 -26.57 -33.79 7.04
N ASP A 16 -26.06 -32.85 6.23
CA ASP A 16 -26.27 -32.84 4.78
C ASP A 16 -25.16 -33.62 4.05
N THR A 17 -25.51 -34.80 3.54
CA THR A 17 -24.58 -35.66 2.78
C THR A 17 -24.14 -35.07 1.45
N SER A 18 -24.90 -34.12 0.88
CA SER A 18 -24.50 -33.44 -0.36
C SER A 18 -23.29 -32.52 -0.16
N GLN A 19 -23.05 -32.11 1.08
CA GLN A 19 -21.92 -31.29 1.47
C GLN A 19 -20.71 -32.12 1.94
N GLY A 20 -20.74 -33.46 1.85
CA GLY A 20 -19.62 -34.33 2.22
C GLY A 20 -19.91 -35.21 3.44
N PRO A 21 -18.88 -35.81 4.06
CA PRO A 21 -19.09 -36.77 5.14
C PRO A 21 -19.81 -36.14 6.35
N LEU A 22 -20.54 -36.99 7.07
CA LEU A 22 -21.32 -36.61 8.25
C LEU A 22 -20.41 -36.50 9.48
N GLY A 23 -20.82 -35.70 10.45
CA GLY A 23 -20.20 -35.61 11.76
C GLY A 23 -21.19 -35.11 12.81
N GLN A 24 -20.85 -35.25 14.08
CA GLN A 24 -21.70 -34.81 15.18
C GLN A 24 -20.90 -33.98 16.19
N ILE A 25 -21.56 -32.94 16.70
CA ILE A 25 -21.05 -32.09 17.77
C ILE A 25 -19.70 -31.44 17.38
N PRO A 26 -19.69 -30.45 16.46
CA PRO A 26 -18.48 -29.67 16.19
C PRO A 26 -18.11 -28.81 17.40
N PHE A 27 -16.85 -28.85 17.84
CA PHE A 27 -16.39 -28.16 19.06
C PHE A 27 -15.49 -26.94 18.81
N SER A 28 -14.49 -27.09 17.95
CA SER A 28 -13.48 -26.06 17.73
C SER A 28 -13.32 -25.78 16.25
N VAL A 29 -13.06 -24.51 15.93
CA VAL A 29 -12.79 -24.04 14.58
C VAL A 29 -11.45 -23.32 14.51
N ALA A 30 -10.67 -23.60 13.47
CA ALA A 30 -9.47 -22.84 13.12
C ALA A 30 -9.63 -22.25 11.71
N LEU A 31 -9.12 -21.04 11.52
CA LEU A 31 -9.15 -20.34 10.24
C LEU A 31 -7.73 -20.19 9.69
N GLY A 32 -7.53 -20.59 8.44
CA GLY A 32 -6.29 -20.41 7.72
C GLY A 32 -6.20 -19.07 6.97
N PRO A 33 -4.98 -18.66 6.58
CA PRO A 33 -4.74 -17.39 5.90
C PRO A 33 -5.43 -17.29 4.52
N GLU A 34 -5.71 -18.42 3.88
CA GLU A 34 -6.39 -18.49 2.58
C GLU A 34 -7.90 -18.80 2.69
N GLY A 35 -8.49 -18.61 3.89
CA GLY A 35 -9.90 -18.89 4.13
C GLY A 35 -10.20 -20.39 4.34
N GLU A 36 -9.19 -21.20 4.65
CA GLU A 36 -9.38 -22.58 5.06
C GLU A 36 -10.10 -22.63 6.41
N ILE A 37 -11.10 -23.49 6.54
CA ILE A 37 -11.81 -23.69 7.81
C ILE A 37 -11.56 -25.13 8.24
N LEU A 38 -10.95 -25.30 9.40
CA LEU A 38 -10.78 -26.62 10.02
C LEU A 38 -11.71 -26.73 11.22
N THR A 39 -12.32 -27.89 11.40
CA THR A 39 -13.10 -28.17 12.60
C THR A 39 -12.94 -29.61 13.02
N VAL A 40 -12.92 -29.81 14.34
CA VAL A 40 -13.02 -31.15 14.94
C VAL A 40 -14.45 -31.42 15.36
N VAL A 41 -14.82 -32.70 15.31
CA VAL A 41 -16.11 -33.21 15.77
C VAL A 41 -15.87 -34.38 16.73
N LEU A 42 -16.76 -34.57 17.71
CA LEU A 42 -16.62 -35.69 18.65
C LEU A 42 -16.99 -37.04 18.06
N ALA A 43 -17.83 -37.09 17.05
CA ALA A 43 -18.19 -38.35 16.42
C ALA A 43 -18.30 -38.21 14.90
N ALA A 44 -17.58 -39.08 14.19
CA ALA A 44 -17.76 -39.32 12.77
C ALA A 44 -17.68 -40.84 12.49
N GLY A 45 -18.48 -41.33 11.54
CA GLY A 45 -18.43 -42.74 11.13
C GLY A 45 -18.97 -43.75 12.15
N THR A 46 -18.44 -44.97 12.12
CA THR A 46 -18.85 -46.10 12.98
C THR A 46 -17.95 -46.19 14.21
N GLY A 47 -18.55 -46.13 15.41
CA GLY A 47 -17.82 -46.28 16.69
C GLY A 47 -17.69 -45.00 17.51
N SER A 48 -18.31 -43.89 17.07
CA SER A 48 -18.36 -42.61 17.81
C SER A 48 -17.00 -41.97 18.12
N ARG A 49 -15.98 -42.22 17.29
CA ARG A 49 -14.66 -41.59 17.45
C ARG A 49 -14.59 -40.29 16.66
N GLY A 50 -13.85 -39.31 17.18
CA GLY A 50 -13.82 -37.99 16.60
C GLY A 50 -13.11 -37.90 15.25
N ALA A 51 -13.29 -36.77 14.57
CA ALA A 51 -12.68 -36.52 13.27
C ALA A 51 -12.32 -35.05 13.07
N LEU A 52 -11.34 -34.82 12.20
CA LEU A 52 -10.96 -33.52 11.72
C LEU A 52 -11.47 -33.33 10.28
N PHE A 53 -12.22 -32.26 10.08
CA PHE A 53 -12.75 -31.84 8.78
C PHE A 53 -12.10 -30.56 8.29
N LYS A 54 -11.88 -30.50 6.97
CA LYS A 54 -11.67 -29.25 6.23
C LYS A 54 -12.99 -28.83 5.59
N ILE A 55 -13.37 -27.57 5.75
CA ILE A 55 -14.57 -26.96 5.17
C ILE A 55 -14.14 -25.90 4.16
N ASN A 56 -14.71 -25.97 2.97
CA ASN A 56 -14.55 -24.94 1.96
C ASN A 56 -15.39 -23.71 2.33
N ALA A 57 -14.74 -22.55 2.51
CA ALA A 57 -15.41 -21.33 2.95
C ALA A 57 -16.37 -20.72 1.92
N GLN A 58 -16.26 -21.10 0.65
CA GLN A 58 -17.08 -20.55 -0.44
C GLN A 58 -18.39 -21.33 -0.61
N ASN A 59 -18.37 -22.65 -0.46
CA ASN A 59 -19.53 -23.51 -0.75
C ASN A 59 -19.97 -24.41 0.41
N GLY A 60 -19.23 -24.45 1.53
CA GLY A 60 -19.60 -25.24 2.70
C GLY A 60 -19.28 -26.73 2.61
N SER A 61 -18.73 -27.21 1.50
CA SER A 61 -18.38 -28.62 1.33
C SER A 61 -17.27 -29.03 2.29
N ARG A 62 -17.40 -30.23 2.85
CA ARG A 62 -16.53 -30.83 3.85
C ARG A 62 -15.70 -31.96 3.24
N THR A 63 -14.45 -32.04 3.68
CA THR A 63 -13.55 -33.16 3.41
C THR A 63 -13.06 -33.71 4.73
N LEU A 64 -13.19 -35.02 4.93
CA LEU A 64 -12.58 -35.71 6.06
C LEU A 64 -11.07 -35.67 5.87
N LEU A 65 -10.37 -35.04 6.81
CA LEU A 65 -8.91 -34.97 6.78
C LEU A 65 -8.29 -36.07 7.62
N SER A 66 -8.80 -36.32 8.83
CA SER A 66 -8.28 -37.36 9.72
C SER A 66 -9.41 -37.95 10.56
N ASP A 67 -9.47 -39.27 10.64
CA ASP A 67 -10.35 -40.06 11.50
C ASP A 67 -9.55 -40.53 12.71
N PHE A 68 -9.90 -40.05 13.91
CA PHE A 68 -9.14 -40.33 15.13
C PHE A 68 -9.33 -41.78 15.59
N GLY A 69 -10.31 -42.51 15.04
CA GLY A 69 -10.45 -43.96 15.22
C GLY A 69 -9.62 -44.82 14.27
N ASP A 70 -9.08 -44.24 13.20
CA ASP A 70 -8.26 -44.98 12.24
C ASP A 70 -6.79 -45.03 12.69
N ALA A 71 -6.37 -46.18 13.23
CA ALA A 71 -4.99 -46.44 13.64
C ALA A 71 -3.99 -46.41 12.47
N SER A 72 -4.45 -46.56 11.22
CA SER A 72 -3.59 -46.44 10.04
C SER A 72 -3.18 -45.00 9.75
N GLN A 73 -3.89 -44.03 10.34
CA GLN A 73 -3.61 -42.61 10.28
C GLN A 73 -2.80 -42.10 11.48
N GLY A 74 -2.23 -42.99 12.30
CA GLY A 74 -1.41 -42.64 13.45
C GLY A 74 -2.05 -43.01 14.79
N PRO A 75 -1.57 -42.45 15.92
CA PRO A 75 -2.14 -42.72 17.24
C PRO A 75 -3.65 -42.49 17.26
N VAL A 76 -4.35 -43.42 17.89
CA VAL A 76 -5.81 -43.43 17.99
C VAL A 76 -6.23 -42.47 19.09
N GLY A 77 -7.16 -41.57 18.78
CA GLY A 77 -7.83 -40.69 19.74
C GLY A 77 -9.32 -41.00 19.84
N GLU A 78 -10.02 -40.26 20.72
CA GLU A 78 -11.45 -40.42 20.94
C GLU A 78 -12.19 -39.08 20.93
N ILE A 79 -11.66 -38.05 21.60
CA ILE A 79 -12.35 -36.79 21.88
C ILE A 79 -11.48 -35.59 21.42
N PRO A 80 -11.33 -35.36 20.09
CA PRO A 80 -10.63 -34.20 19.59
C PRO A 80 -11.42 -32.93 19.93
N PHE A 81 -10.83 -32.08 20.76
CA PHE A 81 -11.55 -30.95 21.38
C PHE A 81 -11.16 -29.61 20.77
N GLY A 82 -9.86 -29.41 20.53
CA GLY A 82 -9.30 -28.17 20.00
C GLY A 82 -8.55 -28.37 18.70
N VAL A 83 -8.64 -27.40 17.79
CA VAL A 83 -7.83 -27.35 16.57
C VAL A 83 -7.21 -25.97 16.42
N ALA A 84 -5.93 -25.91 16.01
CA ALA A 84 -5.28 -24.68 15.59
C ALA A 84 -4.48 -24.90 14.30
N LEU A 85 -4.30 -23.80 13.57
CA LEU A 85 -3.44 -23.76 12.40
C LEU A 85 -2.21 -22.90 12.72
N GLY A 86 -1.02 -23.48 12.54
CA GLY A 86 0.25 -22.81 12.68
C GLY A 86 0.76 -22.16 11.39
N PRO A 87 1.86 -21.40 11.47
CA PRO A 87 2.58 -20.92 10.29
C PRO A 87 2.96 -22.10 9.38
N ASN A 88 2.80 -21.96 8.06
CA ASN A 88 3.04 -23.01 7.04
C ASN A 88 2.02 -24.16 6.99
N ASN A 89 0.75 -23.89 7.31
CA ASN A 89 -0.35 -24.88 7.27
C ASN A 89 -0.14 -26.08 8.20
N GLU A 90 0.61 -25.90 9.29
CA GLU A 90 0.74 -26.91 10.33
C GLU A 90 -0.60 -27.06 11.05
N ILE A 91 -1.21 -28.25 11.01
CA ILE A 91 -2.47 -28.50 11.69
C ILE A 91 -2.17 -29.18 13.02
N LEU A 92 -2.70 -28.61 14.09
CA LEU A 92 -2.52 -29.09 15.45
C LEU A 92 -3.88 -29.40 16.04
N VAL A 93 -4.03 -30.58 16.62
CA VAL A 93 -5.24 -31.01 17.29
C VAL A 93 -4.89 -31.47 18.70
N ILE A 94 -5.66 -31.04 19.68
CA ILE A 94 -5.64 -31.62 21.02
C ILE A 94 -6.84 -32.55 21.17
N ASP A 95 -6.60 -33.62 21.90
CA ASP A 95 -7.57 -34.66 22.18
C ASP A 95 -7.59 -34.89 23.69
N GLU A 96 -8.78 -34.86 24.28
CA GLU A 96 -8.98 -35.00 25.72
C GLU A 96 -8.77 -36.46 26.17
N ASP A 97 -9.20 -37.42 25.35
CA ASP A 97 -9.16 -38.84 25.68
C ASP A 97 -8.55 -39.64 24.52
N VAL A 98 -7.37 -40.21 24.77
CA VAL A 98 -6.63 -40.98 23.78
C VAL A 98 -6.55 -42.43 24.25
N GLY A 99 -7.68 -42.99 24.68
CA GLY A 99 -7.77 -44.38 25.11
C GLY A 99 -7.06 -44.65 26.45
N PRO A 100 -6.93 -45.93 26.86
CA PRO A 100 -6.64 -46.29 28.26
C PRO A 100 -5.26 -45.86 28.79
N ASP A 101 -4.35 -45.46 27.90
CA ASP A 101 -2.94 -45.18 28.24
C ASP A 101 -2.58 -43.68 28.21
N PHE A 102 -3.49 -42.80 27.76
CA PHE A 102 -3.20 -41.38 27.52
C PHE A 102 -4.20 -40.48 28.24
N ARG A 103 -3.70 -39.57 29.08
CA ARG A 103 -4.50 -38.50 29.70
C ARG A 103 -4.23 -37.21 28.94
N GLY A 104 -5.01 -36.95 27.89
CA GLY A 104 -4.81 -35.83 26.99
C GLY A 104 -3.61 -35.96 26.05
N ALA A 105 -3.77 -35.59 24.78
CA ALA A 105 -2.67 -35.56 23.82
C ALA A 105 -2.75 -34.37 22.87
N MET A 106 -1.62 -34.04 22.27
CA MET A 106 -1.50 -33.10 21.17
C MET A 106 -0.89 -33.79 19.97
N PHE A 107 -1.55 -33.67 18.82
CA PHE A 107 -1.14 -34.23 17.55
C PHE A 107 -0.81 -33.15 16.54
N ARG A 108 0.20 -33.42 15.71
CA ARG A 108 0.36 -32.80 14.40
C ARG A 108 -0.42 -33.61 13.38
N VAL A 109 -1.20 -32.97 12.53
CA VAL A 109 -1.90 -33.60 11.41
C VAL A 109 -1.29 -33.10 10.10
N ASP A 110 -0.85 -34.03 9.25
CA ASP A 110 -0.40 -33.74 7.90
C ASP A 110 -1.60 -33.36 7.03
N ALA A 111 -1.55 -32.15 6.46
CA ALA A 111 -2.65 -31.59 5.68
C ALA A 111 -2.88 -32.29 4.32
N ALA A 112 -1.89 -33.04 3.81
CA ALA A 112 -1.98 -33.71 2.52
C ALA A 112 -2.58 -35.12 2.62
N ASN A 113 -2.31 -35.83 3.72
CA ASN A 113 -2.67 -37.24 3.86
C ASN A 113 -3.42 -37.59 5.15
N GLY A 114 -3.59 -36.65 6.09
CA GLY A 114 -4.33 -36.87 7.32
C GLY A 114 -3.59 -37.63 8.42
N GLN A 115 -2.32 -37.97 8.20
CA GLN A 115 -1.50 -38.71 9.17
C GLN A 115 -1.24 -37.87 10.42
N ARG A 116 -1.40 -38.50 11.58
CA ARG A 116 -1.21 -37.92 12.90
C ARG A 116 0.12 -38.35 13.48
N THR A 117 0.86 -37.37 14.01
CA THR A 117 2.08 -37.59 14.79
C THR A 117 1.88 -37.03 16.19
N LEU A 118 2.13 -37.83 17.23
CA LEU A 118 2.09 -37.36 18.61
C LEU A 118 3.19 -36.31 18.85
N ILE A 119 2.79 -35.15 19.37
CA ILE A 119 3.70 -34.09 19.82
C ILE A 119 3.92 -34.25 21.32
N SER A 120 2.84 -34.22 22.10
CA SER A 120 2.90 -34.23 23.56
C SER A 120 1.78 -35.10 24.12
N ASP A 121 2.14 -35.93 25.10
CA ASP A 121 1.24 -36.73 25.92
C ASP A 121 1.19 -36.11 27.32
N PHE A 122 0.02 -35.59 27.69
CA PHE A 122 -0.18 -34.84 28.92
C PHE A 122 -0.15 -35.74 30.16
N GLY A 123 -0.28 -37.06 29.99
CA GLY A 123 -0.12 -38.07 31.04
C GLY A 123 1.33 -38.46 31.33
N VAL A 124 2.29 -38.08 30.49
CA VAL A 124 3.71 -38.47 30.64
C VAL A 124 4.52 -37.38 31.33
N SER A 125 4.94 -37.66 32.57
CA SER A 125 5.75 -36.73 33.38
C SER A 125 7.15 -36.47 32.81
N ALA A 126 7.68 -37.38 32.00
CA ALA A 126 8.98 -37.20 31.33
C ALA A 126 8.97 -36.06 30.30
N GLN A 127 7.79 -35.68 29.79
CA GLN A 127 7.61 -34.54 28.89
C GLN A 127 7.31 -33.23 29.64
N GLY A 128 7.22 -33.25 30.97
CA GLY A 128 6.97 -32.06 31.79
C GLY A 128 5.80 -32.22 32.75
N PRO A 129 5.28 -31.11 33.31
CA PRO A 129 4.12 -31.14 34.20
C PRO A 129 2.93 -31.88 33.58
N LEU A 130 2.22 -32.64 34.41
CA LEU A 130 1.08 -33.44 33.99
C LEU A 130 -0.13 -32.56 33.67
N GLY A 131 -0.90 -32.98 32.68
CA GLY A 131 -2.25 -32.48 32.39
C GLY A 131 -3.29 -33.59 32.53
N GLU A 132 -4.54 -33.23 32.30
CA GLU A 132 -5.68 -34.15 32.32
C GLU A 132 -6.58 -33.92 31.10
N ASP A 133 -7.12 -32.71 30.94
CA ASP A 133 -8.17 -32.41 29.96
C ASP A 133 -7.78 -31.21 29.07
N PRO A 134 -6.93 -31.39 28.04
CA PRO A 134 -6.60 -30.30 27.12
C PRO A 134 -7.80 -29.91 26.25
N VAL A 135 -8.33 -28.70 26.44
CA VAL A 135 -9.59 -28.23 25.81
C VAL A 135 -9.40 -27.09 24.80
N ASN A 136 -8.28 -26.36 24.82
CA ASN A 136 -8.05 -25.35 23.79
C ASN A 136 -6.57 -25.17 23.47
N LEU A 137 -6.25 -24.79 22.23
CA LEU A 137 -4.89 -24.48 21.82
C LEU A 137 -4.81 -23.25 20.92
N THR A 138 -3.67 -22.58 20.96
CA THR A 138 -3.35 -21.49 20.05
C THR A 138 -1.85 -21.43 19.77
N LEU A 139 -1.48 -20.72 18.71
CA LEU A 139 -0.09 -20.46 18.35
C LEU A 139 0.18 -18.97 18.35
N THR A 140 1.36 -18.61 18.84
CA THR A 140 1.90 -17.26 18.66
C THR A 140 2.50 -17.13 17.26
N SER A 141 2.68 -15.89 16.79
CA SER A 141 3.38 -15.61 15.53
C SER A 141 4.83 -16.13 15.52
N SER A 142 5.44 -16.35 16.69
CA SER A 142 6.77 -16.94 16.83
C SER A 142 6.76 -18.49 16.84
N GLY A 143 5.61 -19.13 16.58
CA GLY A 143 5.47 -20.58 16.59
C GLY A 143 5.41 -21.23 17.98
N ARG A 144 5.34 -20.44 19.06
CA ARG A 144 5.12 -20.99 20.42
C ARG A 144 3.68 -21.49 20.52
N MET A 145 3.52 -22.77 20.88
CA MET A 145 2.24 -23.43 21.11
C MET A 145 1.80 -23.23 22.56
N LEU A 146 0.55 -22.84 22.74
CA LEU A 146 -0.08 -22.66 24.05
C LEU A 146 -1.31 -23.56 24.13
N VAL A 147 -1.43 -24.31 25.23
CA VAL A 147 -2.57 -25.21 25.46
C VAL A 147 -3.18 -24.90 26.82
N ILE A 148 -4.51 -24.79 26.84
CA ILE A 148 -5.30 -24.73 28.05
C ILE A 148 -5.80 -26.13 28.39
N ASP A 149 -5.59 -26.49 29.64
CA ASP A 149 -6.07 -27.71 30.24
C ASP A 149 -7.10 -27.37 31.33
N PHE A 150 -8.25 -28.01 31.27
CA PHE A 150 -9.42 -27.67 32.09
C PHE A 150 -9.27 -28.15 33.54
N SER A 151 -8.63 -29.31 33.77
CA SER A 151 -8.59 -29.98 35.07
C SER A 151 -7.16 -30.20 35.63
N ALA A 152 -6.13 -29.75 34.93
CA ALA A 152 -4.75 -29.84 35.42
C ALA A 152 -4.47 -28.99 36.68
N GLY A 153 -3.33 -29.25 37.33
CA GLY A 153 -2.83 -28.43 38.44
C GLY A 153 -3.36 -28.83 39.84
N GLU A 154 -2.98 -28.05 40.85
CA GLU A 154 -3.40 -28.30 42.23
C GLU A 154 -4.90 -28.04 42.41
N GLY A 155 -5.63 -29.03 42.94
CA GLY A 155 -7.07 -28.89 43.16
C GLY A 155 -7.91 -28.83 41.89
N GLN A 156 -7.35 -29.24 40.73
CA GLN A 156 -8.02 -29.29 39.43
C GLN A 156 -8.56 -27.93 38.97
N THR A 157 -7.80 -26.86 39.23
CA THR A 157 -8.15 -25.49 38.83
C THR A 157 -7.84 -25.20 37.35
N GLY A 158 -7.17 -26.13 36.67
CA GLY A 158 -6.73 -26.04 35.28
C GLY A 158 -5.31 -25.50 35.13
N ALA A 159 -4.81 -25.52 33.91
CA ALA A 159 -3.46 -25.04 33.60
C ALA A 159 -3.35 -24.39 32.22
N LEU A 160 -2.37 -23.50 32.10
CA LEU A 160 -1.86 -23.01 30.82
C LEU A 160 -0.45 -23.55 30.62
N PHE A 161 -0.26 -24.35 29.58
CA PHE A 161 1.02 -24.89 29.18
C PHE A 161 1.57 -24.16 27.96
N SER A 162 2.89 -23.97 27.91
CA SER A 162 3.60 -23.82 26.64
C SER A 162 4.24 -25.13 26.24
N ILE A 163 4.16 -25.48 24.96
CA ILE A 163 4.69 -26.72 24.42
C ILE A 163 5.78 -26.41 23.40
N ASN A 164 6.92 -27.08 23.52
CA ASN A 164 8.00 -26.97 22.56
C ASN A 164 7.69 -27.82 21.31
N PRO A 165 7.59 -27.22 20.12
CA PRO A 165 7.17 -27.91 18.89
C PRO A 165 8.17 -28.95 18.36
N SER A 166 9.42 -28.94 18.82
CA SER A 166 10.45 -29.88 18.34
C SER A 166 10.53 -31.17 19.14
N ASN A 167 10.17 -31.13 20.43
CA ASN A 167 10.31 -32.28 21.33
C ASN A 167 9.08 -32.58 22.18
N GLY A 168 8.03 -31.76 22.11
CA GLY A 168 6.80 -31.97 22.85
C GLY A 168 6.86 -31.61 24.33
N ASN A 169 7.99 -31.12 24.82
CA ASN A 169 8.13 -30.82 26.24
C ASN A 169 7.22 -29.65 26.64
N ARG A 170 6.51 -29.84 27.75
CA ARG A 170 5.58 -28.89 28.35
C ARG A 170 6.27 -28.07 29.44
N THR A 171 5.92 -26.80 29.51
CA THR A 171 6.24 -25.90 30.62
C THR A 171 4.94 -25.31 31.15
N LEU A 172 4.71 -25.42 32.45
CA LEU A 172 3.57 -24.80 33.12
C LEU A 172 3.79 -23.28 33.20
N LEU A 173 2.89 -22.52 32.60
CA LEU A 173 2.90 -21.05 32.67
C LEU A 173 2.02 -20.53 33.80
N SER A 174 0.88 -21.18 34.04
CA SER A 174 -0.08 -20.85 35.11
C SER A 174 -0.87 -22.09 35.49
N ASP A 175 -1.11 -22.27 36.79
CA ASP A 175 -2.04 -23.24 37.39
C ASP A 175 -3.37 -22.59 37.82
N PHE A 176 -3.50 -21.27 37.62
CA PHE A 176 -4.65 -20.45 38.05
C PHE A 176 -4.97 -20.49 39.55
N SER A 177 -4.13 -21.13 40.37
CA SER A 177 -4.28 -21.26 41.82
C SER A 177 -3.37 -20.30 42.60
N ASP A 178 -2.39 -19.69 41.94
CA ASP A 178 -1.45 -18.73 42.52
C ASP A 178 -1.90 -17.27 42.35
N ALA A 179 -2.46 -16.68 43.42
CA ALA A 179 -2.91 -15.29 43.44
C ALA A 179 -1.79 -14.26 43.22
N SER A 180 -0.51 -14.65 43.36
CA SER A 180 0.63 -13.77 43.06
C SER A 180 0.88 -13.61 41.57
N LYS A 181 0.40 -14.54 40.74
CA LYS A 181 0.53 -14.53 39.27
C LYS A 181 -0.66 -13.87 38.56
N GLY A 182 -1.70 -13.51 39.30
CA GLY A 182 -2.89 -12.85 38.78
C GLY A 182 -4.16 -13.25 39.54
N PRO A 183 -5.34 -12.85 39.03
CA PRO A 183 -6.61 -13.33 39.57
C PRO A 183 -6.68 -14.85 39.53
N LEU A 184 -7.20 -15.44 40.61
CA LEU A 184 -7.48 -16.87 40.66
C LEU A 184 -8.52 -17.25 39.60
N GLY A 185 -8.38 -18.44 39.04
CA GLY A 185 -9.28 -19.01 38.05
C GLY A 185 -9.53 -20.49 38.33
N VAL A 186 -10.63 -21.01 37.82
CA VAL A 186 -10.93 -22.44 37.80
C VAL A 186 -11.39 -22.80 36.40
N SER A 187 -10.95 -23.96 35.91
CA SER A 187 -11.48 -24.57 34.71
C SER A 187 -11.44 -23.65 33.47
N PRO A 188 -10.25 -23.13 33.11
CA PRO A 188 -10.07 -22.34 31.91
C PRO A 188 -10.45 -23.15 30.66
N PHE A 189 -11.10 -22.50 29.69
CA PHE A 189 -11.63 -23.19 28.51
C PHE A 189 -11.14 -22.61 27.18
N GLY A 190 -10.53 -21.42 27.19
CA GLY A 190 -10.16 -20.72 25.97
C GLY A 190 -8.82 -20.02 26.10
N VAL A 191 -8.04 -20.06 25.02
CA VAL A 191 -6.82 -19.26 24.87
C VAL A 191 -6.79 -18.69 23.46
N THR A 192 -6.35 -17.44 23.36
CA THR A 192 -6.12 -16.81 22.07
C THR A 192 -4.86 -15.97 22.16
N THR A 193 -4.13 -15.86 21.05
CA THR A 193 -3.04 -14.90 20.93
C THR A 193 -3.58 -13.62 20.31
N VAL A 194 -3.20 -12.50 20.88
CA VAL A 194 -3.40 -11.20 20.24
C VAL A 194 -2.08 -10.87 19.57
N ALA A 195 -2.11 -10.55 18.28
CA ALA A 195 -0.91 -10.08 17.59
C ALA A 195 -0.32 -8.91 18.41
N PRO A 196 1.01 -8.86 18.61
CA PRO A 196 1.61 -7.73 19.29
C PRO A 196 1.19 -6.45 18.57
N ARG A 197 0.73 -5.46 19.34
CA ARG A 197 0.28 -4.19 18.78
C ARG A 197 1.50 -3.52 18.10
N SER A 198 1.41 -3.32 16.79
CA SER A 198 2.51 -2.79 15.97
C SER A 198 2.51 -1.26 15.96
N PRO A 199 3.68 -0.60 16.12
CA PRO A 199 3.81 0.84 15.92
C PRO A 199 3.54 1.31 14.48
N GLY A 200 3.50 0.40 13.51
CA GLY A 200 3.11 0.71 12.14
C GLY A 200 4.25 1.20 11.23
N VAL A 201 3.90 1.37 9.96
CA VAL A 201 4.78 1.73 8.86
C VAL A 201 4.38 3.10 8.34
N LEU A 202 5.34 4.02 8.24
CA LEU A 202 5.12 5.41 7.82
C LEU A 202 5.59 5.61 6.37
N GLU A 203 4.72 6.15 5.52
CA GLU A 203 5.02 6.38 4.10
C GLU A 203 4.17 7.51 3.51
N PHE A 204 4.61 8.10 2.40
CA PHE A 204 3.83 9.08 1.66
C PHE A 204 2.50 8.48 1.16
N GLY A 205 1.45 9.30 1.16
CA GLY A 205 0.11 8.90 0.71
C GLY A 205 0.06 8.56 -0.78
N ALA A 206 0.95 9.14 -1.58
CA ALA A 206 1.15 8.88 -3.00
C ALA A 206 2.64 8.87 -3.35
N ALA A 207 3.01 8.25 -4.48
CA ALA A 207 4.38 8.29 -4.99
C ALA A 207 4.71 9.61 -5.72
N GLY A 208 3.68 10.34 -6.14
CA GLY A 208 3.80 11.60 -6.86
C GLY A 208 2.66 12.57 -6.52
N TYR A 209 2.96 13.86 -6.61
CA TYR A 209 2.04 14.98 -6.38
C TYR A 209 2.21 15.99 -7.52
N THR A 210 1.15 16.75 -7.83
CA THR A 210 1.19 17.78 -8.86
C THR A 210 0.46 19.02 -8.37
N VAL A 211 1.00 20.20 -8.69
CA VAL A 211 0.43 21.50 -8.33
C VAL A 211 0.78 22.52 -9.40
N GLU A 212 -0.16 23.42 -9.72
CA GLU A 212 0.12 24.62 -10.53
C GLU A 212 0.79 25.67 -9.64
N GLU A 213 1.73 26.44 -10.18
CA GLU A 213 2.46 27.46 -9.41
C GLU A 213 1.53 28.52 -8.80
N ILE A 214 0.52 28.98 -9.53
CA ILE A 214 -0.53 29.90 -9.05
C ILE A 214 -1.32 29.38 -7.83
N ALA A 215 -1.28 28.08 -7.53
CA ALA A 215 -1.93 27.55 -6.34
C ALA A 215 -1.20 27.93 -5.04
N GLY A 216 0.05 28.42 -5.12
CA GLY A 216 0.87 28.86 -3.99
C GLY A 216 1.39 27.73 -3.09
N GLY A 217 1.10 26.47 -3.42
CA GLY A 217 1.66 25.30 -2.75
C GLY A 217 0.71 24.10 -2.62
N VAL A 218 1.23 23.02 -2.04
CA VAL A 218 0.57 21.71 -1.99
C VAL A 218 0.62 21.09 -0.59
N THR A 219 -0.46 20.40 -0.21
CA THR A 219 -0.49 19.59 1.02
C THR A 219 -0.07 18.15 0.74
N ILE A 220 0.96 17.70 1.43
CA ILE A 220 1.49 16.33 1.34
C ILE A 220 0.99 15.50 2.51
N ALA A 221 0.38 14.36 2.20
CA ALA A 221 -0.08 13.39 3.20
C ALA A 221 0.96 12.31 3.48
N VAL A 222 1.13 11.97 4.76
CA VAL A 222 1.90 10.82 5.24
C VAL A 222 0.96 9.89 6.00
N THR A 223 0.97 8.62 5.64
CA THR A 223 0.08 7.59 6.18
C THR A 223 0.84 6.62 7.08
N ARG A 224 0.14 6.09 8.09
CA ARG A 224 0.62 5.07 9.01
C ARG A 224 -0.22 3.79 8.81
N SER A 225 0.41 2.72 8.36
CA SER A 225 -0.23 1.45 8.02
C SER A 225 0.33 0.29 8.87
N ASN A 226 -0.29 -0.90 8.80
CA ASN A 226 0.19 -2.12 9.47
C ASN A 226 0.44 -1.98 10.99
N GLY A 227 -0.27 -1.07 11.64
CA GLY A 227 -0.14 -0.77 13.06
C GLY A 227 -0.43 0.70 13.35
N ALA A 228 -1.01 0.96 14.51
CA ALA A 228 -1.24 2.33 15.00
C ALA A 228 -0.96 2.42 16.51
N ASN A 229 -0.09 1.54 17.03
CA ASN A 229 0.14 1.44 18.46
C ASN A 229 1.21 2.41 18.98
N GLY A 230 0.88 3.11 20.04
CA GLY A 230 1.74 4.11 20.63
C GLY A 230 1.90 5.34 19.75
N ALA A 231 2.52 6.37 20.33
CA ALA A 231 2.92 7.54 19.58
C ALA A 231 4.18 7.25 18.77
N VAL A 232 4.22 7.72 17.52
CA VAL A 232 5.36 7.57 16.60
C VAL A 232 5.64 8.91 15.91
N SER A 233 6.82 9.03 15.32
CA SER A 233 7.20 10.24 14.59
C SER A 233 7.94 9.90 13.29
N VAL A 234 7.98 10.83 12.36
CA VAL A 234 8.82 10.76 11.16
C VAL A 234 9.27 12.17 10.77
N GLY A 235 10.52 12.30 10.34
CA GLY A 235 11.04 13.53 9.75
C GLY A 235 10.68 13.61 8.27
N TYR A 236 10.51 14.81 7.73
CA TYR A 236 10.36 15.04 6.29
C TYR A 236 11.28 16.18 5.83
N SER A 237 11.67 16.14 4.57
CA SER A 237 12.43 17.21 3.91
C SER A 237 12.20 17.20 2.41
N THR A 238 12.22 18.39 1.81
CA THR A 238 12.33 18.60 0.36
C THR A 238 13.80 18.67 -0.08
N SER A 239 14.09 18.34 -1.33
CA SER A 239 15.35 18.66 -2.00
C SER A 239 15.10 18.97 -3.48
N ALA A 240 16.03 19.69 -4.11
CA ALA A 240 15.91 20.05 -5.52
C ALA A 240 15.87 18.80 -6.41
N GLY A 241 14.88 18.75 -7.30
CA GLY A 241 14.87 17.89 -8.48
C GLY A 241 15.37 18.69 -9.68
N THR A 242 14.48 19.07 -10.59
CA THR A 242 14.75 20.10 -11.61
C THR A 242 14.44 21.52 -11.13
N ALA A 243 13.54 21.67 -10.15
CA ALA A 243 13.22 22.96 -9.56
C ALA A 243 14.34 23.50 -8.67
N THR A 244 14.57 24.79 -8.78
CA THR A 244 15.45 25.65 -7.99
C THR A 244 14.77 26.16 -6.71
N GLU A 245 15.43 25.93 -5.57
CA GLU A 245 14.96 26.46 -4.29
C GLU A 245 14.92 28.00 -4.29
N SER A 246 13.84 28.56 -3.72
CA SER A 246 13.51 29.99 -3.65
C SER A 246 13.08 30.66 -4.96
N ALA A 247 13.34 30.03 -6.11
CA ALA A 247 12.74 30.44 -7.39
C ALA A 247 11.34 29.81 -7.50
N ASP A 248 11.24 28.48 -7.36
CA ASP A 248 9.99 27.77 -7.69
C ASP A 248 9.34 27.16 -6.44
N TYR A 249 10.11 26.92 -5.38
CA TYR A 249 9.58 26.42 -4.10
C TYR A 249 10.38 26.84 -2.88
N THR A 250 9.75 26.83 -1.71
CA THR A 250 10.44 27.06 -0.44
C THR A 250 10.90 25.74 0.19
N PHE A 251 12.19 25.62 0.52
CA PHE A 251 12.71 24.47 1.25
C PHE A 251 11.93 24.21 2.53
N THR A 252 11.39 23.00 2.64
CA THR A 252 10.44 22.62 3.66
C THR A 252 10.95 21.36 4.36
N ASN A 253 11.14 21.44 5.68
CA ASN A 253 11.47 20.28 6.52
C ASN A 253 10.72 20.32 7.85
N GLY A 254 10.74 19.21 8.57
CA GLY A 254 10.13 19.14 9.89
C GLY A 254 9.95 17.71 10.38
N SER A 255 9.05 17.55 11.35
CA SER A 255 8.66 16.24 11.87
C SER A 255 7.16 16.16 12.11
N LEU A 256 6.57 15.04 11.70
CA LEU A 256 5.19 14.69 11.97
C LEU A 256 5.14 13.75 13.17
N ASN A 257 4.31 14.08 14.17
CA ASN A 257 4.08 13.27 15.36
C ASN A 257 2.67 12.68 15.30
N PHE A 258 2.56 11.36 15.30
CA PHE A 258 1.29 10.63 15.34
C PHE A 258 1.03 10.16 16.77
N ALA A 259 -0.14 10.44 17.32
CA ALA A 259 -0.60 9.87 18.58
C ALA A 259 -0.99 8.38 18.42
N ASP A 260 -1.26 7.69 19.54
CA ASP A 260 -1.82 6.33 19.51
C ASP A 260 -3.14 6.33 18.72
N GLY A 261 -3.25 5.42 17.75
CA GLY A 261 -4.41 5.30 16.87
C GLY A 261 -4.47 6.27 15.68
N GLU A 262 -3.61 7.30 15.62
CA GLU A 262 -3.59 8.21 14.46
C GLU A 262 -2.94 7.55 13.24
N ILE A 263 -3.63 7.63 12.09
CA ILE A 263 -3.23 6.95 10.84
C ILE A 263 -2.78 7.89 9.71
N GLN A 264 -2.93 9.20 9.87
CA GLN A 264 -2.54 10.17 8.85
C GLN A 264 -2.11 11.51 9.49
N LYS A 265 -1.09 12.13 8.90
CA LYS A 265 -0.71 13.53 9.12
C LYS A 265 -0.39 14.17 7.78
N THR A 266 -0.33 15.49 7.76
CA THR A 266 0.01 16.27 6.56
C THR A 266 1.03 17.35 6.90
N PHE A 267 1.76 17.79 5.88
CA PHE A 267 2.54 19.03 5.90
C PHE A 267 2.32 19.79 4.59
N PHE A 268 2.63 21.08 4.56
CA PHE A 268 2.44 21.96 3.41
C PHE A 268 3.79 22.36 2.83
N ILE A 269 3.92 22.33 1.51
CA ILE A 269 5.08 22.82 0.75
C ILE A 269 4.63 24.08 0.00
N PRO A 270 5.18 25.26 0.32
CA PRO A 270 4.93 26.47 -0.46
C PRO A 270 5.60 26.40 -1.82
N VAL A 271 4.85 26.79 -2.85
CA VAL A 271 5.33 26.98 -4.23
C VAL A 271 5.31 28.48 -4.51
N VAL A 272 6.29 28.94 -5.26
CA VAL A 272 6.44 30.33 -5.66
C VAL A 272 5.80 30.48 -7.04
N ASP A 273 4.99 31.52 -7.18
CA ASP A 273 4.30 31.90 -8.42
C ASP A 273 5.06 33.11 -8.98
N ASP A 274 5.41 33.08 -10.26
CA ASP A 274 6.08 34.20 -10.91
C ASP A 274 5.48 34.59 -12.29
N THR A 275 6.31 34.95 -13.26
CA THR A 275 5.87 35.38 -14.60
C THR A 275 6.78 34.84 -15.71
N ASP A 276 7.81 34.08 -15.34
CA ASP A 276 8.77 33.51 -16.26
C ASP A 276 8.16 32.25 -16.87
N VAL A 277 8.32 32.08 -18.18
CA VAL A 277 7.71 30.93 -18.87
C VAL A 277 8.68 29.77 -18.84
N GLU A 278 8.34 28.75 -18.08
CA GLU A 278 9.16 27.59 -17.82
C GLU A 278 8.49 26.29 -18.30
N GLY A 279 9.17 25.17 -18.06
CA GLY A 279 8.59 23.84 -18.24
C GLY A 279 8.15 23.29 -16.89
N SER A 280 7.42 22.17 -16.88
CA SER A 280 7.11 21.52 -15.60
C SER A 280 8.38 21.07 -14.87
N GLU A 281 8.47 21.44 -13.60
CA GLU A 281 9.64 21.16 -12.77
C GLU A 281 9.33 20.22 -11.62
N THR A 282 10.38 19.75 -10.92
CA THR A 282 10.25 18.71 -9.90
C THR A 282 11.00 19.01 -8.61
N VAL A 283 10.37 18.64 -7.49
CA VAL A 283 10.94 18.67 -6.14
C VAL A 283 10.91 17.25 -5.55
N ASP A 284 12.04 16.79 -5.03
CA ASP A 284 12.16 15.50 -4.38
C ASP A 284 11.73 15.57 -2.91
N LEU A 285 10.94 14.59 -2.46
CA LEU A 285 10.44 14.48 -1.10
C LEU A 285 11.03 13.24 -0.41
N GLN A 286 11.48 13.39 0.83
CA GLN A 286 12.04 12.30 1.62
C GLN A 286 11.44 12.24 3.03
N LEU A 287 11.12 11.03 3.50
CA LEU A 287 10.87 10.72 4.90
C LEU A 287 12.13 10.16 5.57
N THR A 288 12.44 10.60 6.78
CA THR A 288 13.64 10.16 7.52
C THR A 288 13.34 9.91 9.00
N ASN A 289 14.27 9.26 9.69
CA ASN A 289 14.29 9.17 11.16
C ASN A 289 12.95 8.76 11.81
N PRO A 290 12.36 7.61 11.43
CA PRO A 290 11.14 7.14 12.10
C PRO A 290 11.43 6.92 13.60
N GLY A 291 10.52 7.37 14.45
CA GLY A 291 10.58 7.25 15.91
C GLY A 291 9.46 6.39 16.49
N GLY A 292 9.56 6.05 17.78
CA GLY A 292 8.52 5.28 18.48
C GLY A 292 8.39 3.82 18.03
N GLY A 293 9.41 3.28 17.36
CA GLY A 293 9.42 1.90 16.86
C GLY A 293 8.70 1.70 15.52
N ALA A 294 8.21 2.77 14.88
CA ALA A 294 7.74 2.71 13.50
C ALA A 294 8.90 2.45 12.53
N THR A 295 8.57 1.95 11.34
CA THR A 295 9.51 1.81 10.22
C THR A 295 9.04 2.63 9.02
N LEU A 296 9.95 2.94 8.10
CA LEU A 296 9.57 3.54 6.82
C LEU A 296 8.99 2.48 5.88
N GLY A 297 7.98 2.86 5.10
CA GLY A 297 7.38 2.02 4.07
C GLY A 297 8.11 2.09 2.73
N ALA A 298 7.53 1.49 1.70
CA ALA A 298 8.12 1.47 0.36
C ALA A 298 8.10 2.85 -0.31
N ARG A 299 7.19 3.73 0.11
CA ARG A 299 7.06 5.12 -0.36
C ARG A 299 7.64 6.09 0.67
N ASP A 300 8.91 5.90 1.01
CA ASP A 300 9.68 6.84 1.84
C ASP A 300 10.27 8.00 1.01
N ARG A 301 10.16 7.92 -0.31
CA ARG A 301 10.40 8.96 -1.30
C ARG A 301 9.16 9.22 -2.14
N ALA A 302 8.98 10.46 -2.56
CA ALA A 302 7.96 10.87 -3.52
C ALA A 302 8.47 12.07 -4.33
N THR A 303 7.79 12.38 -5.44
CA THR A 303 8.13 13.55 -6.28
C THR A 303 6.94 14.50 -6.31
N LEU A 304 7.19 15.79 -6.14
CA LEU A 304 6.24 16.86 -6.46
C LEU A 304 6.59 17.42 -7.83
N THR A 305 5.60 17.54 -8.71
CA THR A 305 5.71 18.23 -9.99
C THR A 305 4.99 19.58 -9.91
N ILE A 306 5.71 20.65 -10.21
CA ILE A 306 5.17 22.02 -10.34
C ILE A 306 4.91 22.25 -11.83
N THR A 307 3.69 22.67 -12.16
CA THR A 307 3.32 23.00 -13.54
C THR A 307 3.19 24.50 -13.69
N ASP A 308 3.99 25.03 -14.61
CA ASP A 308 3.96 26.40 -15.10
C ASP A 308 2.55 26.76 -15.63
N ASP A 309 2.02 27.90 -15.21
CA ASP A 309 0.79 28.49 -15.76
C ASP A 309 1.01 29.79 -16.53
N ASP A 310 2.27 30.19 -16.67
CA ASP A 310 2.68 31.30 -17.51
C ASP A 310 2.66 30.99 -19.01
N MET A 311 2.55 32.06 -19.81
CA MET A 311 2.52 31.97 -21.25
C MET A 311 3.43 33.01 -21.87
N ALA A 312 4.16 32.59 -22.91
CA ALA A 312 4.96 33.51 -23.71
C ALA A 312 4.09 34.68 -24.20
N PRO A 313 4.56 35.94 -24.11
CA PRO A 313 3.82 37.09 -24.59
C PRO A 313 3.39 36.89 -26.05
N THR A 314 2.12 37.15 -26.35
CA THR A 314 1.63 37.08 -27.73
C THR A 314 2.21 38.25 -28.53
N VAL A 315 3.06 37.94 -29.51
CA VAL A 315 3.61 38.94 -30.44
C VAL A 315 2.63 39.16 -31.59
N MET A 316 2.24 40.42 -31.80
CA MET A 316 1.34 40.83 -32.88
C MET A 316 2.11 41.56 -33.99
N CYS A 317 1.69 41.37 -35.24
CA CYS A 317 2.16 42.10 -36.41
C CYS A 317 0.94 42.53 -37.23
N ASN A 318 0.76 43.85 -37.43
CA ASN A 318 -0.39 44.45 -38.12
C ASN A 318 -1.77 43.90 -37.67
N GLY A 319 -1.92 43.65 -36.36
CA GLY A 319 -3.17 43.16 -35.76
C GLY A 319 -3.41 41.66 -35.88
N LEU A 320 -2.46 40.91 -36.43
CA LEU A 320 -2.46 39.44 -36.48
C LEU A 320 -1.43 38.88 -35.49
N VAL A 321 -1.67 37.68 -34.98
CA VAL A 321 -0.70 36.97 -34.13
C VAL A 321 0.44 36.45 -35.01
N ALA A 322 1.67 36.81 -34.68
CA ALA A 322 2.84 36.34 -35.39
C ALA A 322 3.01 34.83 -35.22
N THR A 323 3.10 34.11 -36.33
CA THR A 323 3.38 32.68 -36.40
C THR A 323 4.89 32.40 -36.37
N ILE A 324 5.69 33.40 -36.74
CA ILE A 324 7.16 33.37 -36.68
C ILE A 324 7.61 34.63 -35.95
N VAL A 325 8.36 34.45 -34.86
CA VAL A 325 8.85 35.53 -34.00
C VAL A 325 10.36 35.42 -33.90
N GLY A 326 11.08 36.50 -34.23
CA GLY A 326 12.52 36.62 -34.04
C GLY A 326 12.89 36.91 -32.58
N THR A 327 14.14 37.26 -32.36
CA THR A 327 14.65 37.75 -31.07
C THR A 327 15.08 39.21 -31.21
N PRO A 328 15.41 39.91 -30.12
CA PRO A 328 15.99 41.26 -30.19
C PRO A 328 17.41 41.35 -30.82
N GLN A 329 17.87 40.34 -31.56
CA GLN A 329 19.20 40.26 -32.18
C GLN A 329 19.06 40.27 -33.69
N SER A 330 20.10 40.74 -34.40
CA SER A 330 20.17 40.63 -35.86
C SER A 330 20.17 39.17 -36.34
N GLU A 331 19.13 38.79 -37.07
CA GLU A 331 18.84 37.42 -37.46
C GLU A 331 18.39 37.31 -38.92
N ILE A 332 18.25 36.07 -39.39
CA ILE A 332 17.63 35.75 -40.68
C ILE A 332 16.39 34.92 -40.40
N LEU A 333 15.22 35.48 -40.70
CA LEU A 333 13.94 34.80 -40.59
C LEU A 333 13.46 34.36 -41.97
N THR A 334 12.85 33.19 -42.07
CA THR A 334 12.34 32.66 -43.35
C THR A 334 11.01 31.96 -43.10
N GLY A 335 9.98 32.43 -43.80
CA GLY A 335 8.65 31.86 -43.87
C GLY A 335 8.56 30.61 -44.74
N THR A 336 7.33 30.22 -45.01
CA THR A 336 6.93 29.02 -45.74
C THR A 336 6.42 29.39 -47.13
N ALA A 337 5.92 28.41 -47.89
CA ALA A 337 5.28 28.69 -49.19
C ALA A 337 3.76 29.00 -49.06
N GLY A 338 3.27 29.21 -47.84
CA GLY A 338 1.90 29.66 -47.57
C GLY A 338 1.90 30.94 -46.75
N ALA A 339 0.72 31.52 -46.52
CA ALA A 339 0.58 32.78 -45.80
C ALA A 339 1.13 32.71 -44.36
N ASP A 340 2.10 33.56 -44.06
CA ASP A 340 2.78 33.68 -42.77
C ASP A 340 2.56 35.04 -42.12
N VAL A 341 2.67 35.09 -40.78
CA VAL A 341 2.72 36.34 -40.01
C VAL A 341 4.05 36.38 -39.26
N ILE A 342 4.95 37.26 -39.66
CA ILE A 342 6.34 37.29 -39.19
C ILE A 342 6.60 38.60 -38.44
N SER A 343 7.23 38.52 -37.27
CA SER A 343 7.68 39.68 -36.50
C SER A 343 9.14 39.51 -36.08
N ALA A 344 10.01 40.43 -36.50
CA ALA A 344 11.47 40.34 -36.24
C ALA A 344 11.85 40.76 -34.82
N LEU A 345 11.16 41.75 -34.25
CA LEU A 345 11.49 42.41 -32.97
C LEU A 345 12.60 43.45 -33.15
N ASP A 346 13.49 43.61 -32.18
CA ASP A 346 14.59 44.55 -32.32
C ASP A 346 15.74 43.86 -33.08
N GLY A 347 16.58 44.61 -33.78
CA GLY A 347 17.69 44.03 -34.53
C GLY A 347 17.77 44.59 -35.93
N ASN A 348 18.87 44.31 -36.63
CA ASN A 348 18.92 44.52 -38.07
C ASN A 348 18.74 43.16 -38.74
N ASP A 349 17.53 42.88 -39.21
CA ASP A 349 17.09 41.55 -39.59
C ASP A 349 17.00 41.36 -41.10
N VAL A 350 17.03 40.10 -41.56
CA VAL A 350 16.71 39.73 -42.94
C VAL A 350 15.55 38.74 -42.93
N ILE A 351 14.39 39.18 -43.42
CA ILE A 351 13.14 38.42 -43.38
C ILE A 351 12.75 38.03 -44.80
N ARG A 352 12.36 36.77 -45.00
CA ARG A 352 11.88 36.25 -46.30
C ARG A 352 10.52 35.57 -46.12
N GLY A 353 9.44 36.11 -46.65
CA GLY A 353 8.10 35.49 -46.64
C GLY A 353 8.04 34.24 -47.52
N MET A 354 8.74 34.27 -48.66
CA MET A 354 8.84 33.22 -49.69
C MET A 354 7.62 33.18 -50.60
N GLY A 355 6.48 32.63 -50.18
CA GLY A 355 5.28 32.74 -50.99
C GLY A 355 4.02 32.46 -50.20
N GLY A 356 2.87 32.91 -50.68
CA GLY A 356 1.70 33.11 -49.83
C GLY A 356 1.42 34.61 -49.70
N ASP A 357 0.27 34.98 -49.14
CA ASP A 357 -0.03 36.38 -48.83
C ASP A 357 0.47 36.64 -47.38
N ASP A 358 1.66 37.20 -47.24
CA ASP A 358 2.37 37.30 -45.97
C ASP A 358 2.14 38.63 -45.25
N VAL A 359 2.32 38.64 -43.92
CA VAL A 359 2.32 39.85 -43.10
C VAL A 359 3.62 39.91 -42.30
N ILE A 360 4.50 40.85 -42.64
CA ILE A 360 5.87 40.93 -42.12
C ILE A 360 6.08 42.27 -41.41
N CYS A 361 6.54 42.23 -40.16
CA CYS A 361 6.93 43.40 -39.38
C CYS A 361 8.41 43.33 -38.98
N GLY A 362 9.20 44.31 -39.43
CA GLY A 362 10.61 44.49 -39.05
C GLY A 362 10.73 44.90 -37.58
N ARG A 363 10.00 45.95 -37.19
CA ARG A 363 9.97 46.57 -35.86
C ARG A 363 11.16 47.52 -35.66
N MET A 364 12.11 47.25 -34.75
CA MET A 364 13.17 48.22 -34.48
C MET A 364 14.50 47.80 -35.09
N GLY A 365 15.04 48.64 -35.96
CA GLY A 365 16.38 48.51 -36.52
C GLY A 365 16.37 48.69 -38.02
N SER A 366 17.48 48.38 -38.68
CA SER A 366 17.59 48.51 -40.14
C SER A 366 17.43 47.15 -40.79
N ASP A 367 16.22 46.87 -41.22
CA ASP A 367 15.79 45.55 -41.65
C ASP A 367 15.77 45.39 -43.17
N GLN A 368 15.83 44.14 -43.63
CA GLN A 368 15.59 43.75 -45.00
C GLN A 368 14.38 42.80 -45.05
N LEU A 369 13.25 43.29 -45.54
CA LEU A 369 12.00 42.55 -45.64
C LEU A 369 11.77 42.14 -47.09
N ILE A 370 11.61 40.84 -47.34
CA ILE A 370 11.35 40.28 -48.66
C ILE A 370 10.03 39.52 -48.58
N GLY A 371 8.98 39.98 -49.27
CA GLY A 371 7.66 39.36 -49.31
C GLY A 371 7.72 38.03 -50.05
N GLY A 372 7.98 38.07 -51.34
CA GLY A 372 8.15 36.89 -52.17
C GLY A 372 7.01 36.77 -53.18
N GLY A 373 6.39 35.60 -53.29
CA GLY A 373 5.27 35.42 -54.21
C GLY A 373 3.92 35.49 -53.52
N GLY A 374 3.11 36.51 -53.80
CA GLY A 374 1.78 36.68 -53.21
C GLY A 374 1.42 38.16 -53.08
N ASN A 375 0.38 38.48 -52.34
CA ASN A 375 0.03 39.87 -52.02
C ASN A 375 0.40 40.13 -50.56
N ASP A 376 1.59 40.69 -50.36
CA ASP A 376 2.20 40.77 -49.03
C ASP A 376 1.96 42.12 -48.36
N GLN A 377 2.02 42.15 -47.03
CA GLN A 377 2.02 43.36 -46.20
C GLN A 377 3.33 43.44 -45.43
N LEU A 378 4.23 44.34 -45.84
CA LEU A 378 5.53 44.54 -45.22
C LEU A 378 5.52 45.88 -44.47
N SER A 379 5.93 45.85 -43.21
CA SER A 379 6.07 47.02 -42.34
C SER A 379 7.48 47.07 -41.76
N GLY A 380 8.31 48.02 -42.19
CA GLY A 380 9.64 48.25 -41.62
C GLY A 380 9.56 48.76 -40.17
N GLU A 381 8.58 49.62 -39.91
CA GLU A 381 8.37 50.32 -38.64
C GLU A 381 9.47 51.34 -38.30
N ARG A 382 10.45 51.05 -37.44
CA ARG A 382 11.45 52.05 -37.00
C ARG A 382 12.84 51.67 -37.47
N GLY A 383 13.46 52.57 -38.22
CA GLY A 383 14.84 52.45 -38.68
C GLY A 383 14.94 52.56 -40.20
N ASP A 384 16.15 52.50 -40.75
CA ASP A 384 16.33 52.64 -42.20
C ASP A 384 16.20 51.26 -42.85
N ASP A 385 15.03 50.97 -43.43
CA ASP A 385 14.66 49.62 -43.88
C ASP A 385 14.78 49.42 -45.40
N GLN A 386 14.83 48.16 -45.83
CA GLN A 386 14.75 47.75 -47.23
C GLN A 386 13.57 46.80 -47.44
N LEU A 387 12.56 47.22 -48.20
CA LEU A 387 11.34 46.45 -48.39
C LEU A 387 11.19 46.00 -49.86
N PHE A 388 11.14 44.70 -50.07
CA PHE A 388 10.99 44.07 -51.38
C PHE A 388 9.71 43.23 -51.41
N GLY A 389 8.63 43.75 -51.99
CA GLY A 389 7.38 42.97 -52.15
C GLY A 389 7.54 41.77 -53.09
N GLU A 390 8.40 41.89 -54.09
CA GLU A 390 8.60 40.91 -55.17
C GLU A 390 7.35 40.71 -56.06
N ALA A 391 6.75 39.52 -56.08
CA ALA A 391 5.77 39.12 -57.09
C ALA A 391 4.33 39.11 -56.55
N GLY A 392 3.60 40.19 -56.81
CA GLY A 392 2.16 40.27 -56.66
C GLY A 392 1.70 41.69 -56.38
N ASN A 393 0.62 41.88 -55.60
CA ASN A 393 0.16 43.22 -55.22
C ASN A 393 0.45 43.48 -53.75
N ASP A 394 1.61 44.05 -53.50
CA ASP A 394 2.13 44.20 -52.14
C ASP A 394 1.82 45.57 -51.55
N SER A 395 1.69 45.62 -50.23
CA SER A 395 1.60 46.83 -49.42
C SER A 395 2.88 46.97 -48.60
N LEU A 396 3.66 48.03 -48.87
CA LEU A 396 4.93 48.30 -48.22
C LEU A 396 4.79 49.59 -47.41
N ASP A 397 5.02 49.52 -46.11
CA ASP A 397 5.13 50.66 -45.21
C ASP A 397 6.53 50.68 -44.60
N GLY A 398 7.39 51.58 -45.08
CA GLY A 398 8.76 51.72 -44.55
C GLY A 398 8.79 52.32 -43.14
N GLY A 399 7.74 53.05 -42.73
CA GLY A 399 7.75 53.80 -41.49
C GLY A 399 8.24 55.25 -41.64
N PRO A 400 8.70 55.89 -40.54
CA PRO A 400 8.99 57.32 -40.51
C PRO A 400 10.44 57.70 -40.88
N GLU A 401 11.37 56.75 -40.99
CA GLU A 401 12.79 56.97 -41.29
C GLU A 401 13.11 56.85 -42.81
N THR A 402 14.34 56.51 -43.21
CA THR A 402 14.76 56.53 -44.63
C THR A 402 14.80 55.14 -45.23
N ASP A 403 13.72 54.78 -45.92
CA ASP A 403 13.51 53.40 -46.41
C ASP A 403 13.76 53.28 -47.92
N ARG A 404 14.08 52.06 -48.38
CA ARG A 404 14.40 51.75 -49.77
C ARG A 404 13.66 50.59 -50.39
#